data_AF-A0A1H3J0A0-F1
#
_entry.id   AF-A0A1H3J0A0-F1
#
_cell.length_a   1.000
_cell.length_b   1.000
_cell.length_c   1.000
_cell.angle_alpha   90.00
_cell.angle_beta   90.00
_cell.angle_gamma   90.00
#
_symmetry.space_group_name_H-M   'P 1'
#
loop_
_entity.id
_entity.type
_entity.pdbx_description
1 polymer ?
#
loop_
_entity_poly.entity_id
_entity_poly.type
_entity_poly.pdbx_seq_one_letter_code
_entity_poly.pdbx_strand_id
1 'polypeptide(L)'
;MPSLTSLVGAATAGYSLALIAAPKVLIKPCGLEDSAGTRTLTRAIGARDTAIGLAMIAAPAGRARQLATAARVVADWSDAAVFGAGLAGRGTRTKVVGFAAAWGALSLLAGVLDERAGR
;
A
#
# COMPACT_ATOMS: atom_id res chain seq x y z
N MET A 1 0.57 16.26 -17.47
CA MET A 1 0.90 14.84 -17.21
C MET A 1 0.54 14.52 -15.77
N PRO A 2 -0.04 13.35 -15.46
CA PRO A 2 -0.29 12.97 -14.06
C PRO A 2 1.02 12.96 -13.28
N SER A 3 0.99 13.38 -12.02
CA SER A 3 2.15 13.33 -11.12
C SER A 3 2.53 11.86 -10.84
N LEU A 4 3.79 11.58 -10.50
CA LEU A 4 4.20 10.22 -10.13
C LEU A 4 3.41 9.73 -8.91
N THR A 5 3.14 10.63 -7.97
CA THR A 5 2.34 10.39 -6.78
C THR A 5 0.91 9.99 -7.14
N SER A 6 0.29 10.67 -8.11
CA SER A 6 -1.06 10.30 -8.58
C SER A 6 -1.06 8.94 -9.28
N LEU A 7 0.00 8.59 -10.02
CA LEU A 7 0.15 7.26 -10.64
C LEU A 7 0.31 6.15 -9.59
N VAL A 8 1.16 6.36 -8.58
CA VAL A 8 1.30 5.42 -7.46
C VAL A 8 0.01 5.32 -6.66
N GLY A 9 -0.70 6.45 -6.48
CA GLY A 9 -2.02 6.49 -5.85
C GLY A 9 -3.05 5.66 -6.61
N ALA A 10 -3.07 5.77 -7.94
CA ALA A 10 -3.95 4.96 -8.79
C ALA A 10 -3.62 3.46 -8.74
N ALA A 11 -2.33 3.11 -8.78
CA ALA A 11 -1.89 1.71 -8.61
C ALA A 11 -2.28 1.16 -7.24
N THR A 12 -2.08 1.95 -6.18
CA THR A 12 -2.47 1.59 -4.81
C THR A 12 -3.97 1.38 -4.70
N ALA A 13 -4.78 2.32 -5.19
CA ALA A 13 -6.24 2.20 -5.15
C ALA A 13 -6.74 0.99 -5.95
N GLY A 14 -6.20 0.77 -7.15
CA GLY A 14 -6.56 -0.38 -7.99
C GLY A 14 -6.23 -1.72 -7.33
N TYR A 15 -5.01 -1.89 -6.82
CA TYR A 15 -4.62 -3.10 -6.10
C TYR A 15 -5.48 -3.32 -4.85
N SER A 16 -5.74 -2.26 -4.10
CA SER A 16 -6.49 -2.33 -2.85
C SER A 16 -7.97 -2.64 -3.06
N LEU A 17 -8.58 -2.14 -4.13
CA LEU A 17 -9.91 -2.56 -4.57
C LEU A 17 -9.94 -4.06 -4.92
N ALA A 18 -8.88 -4.58 -5.54
CA ALA A 18 -8.77 -6.01 -5.79
C ALA A 18 -8.69 -6.81 -4.47
N LEU A 19 -8.06 -6.29 -3.42
CA LEU A 19 -8.07 -6.92 -2.08
C LEU A 19 -9.47 -6.94 -1.45
N ILE A 20 -10.29 -5.90 -1.69
CA ILE A 20 -11.66 -5.84 -1.20
C ILE A 20 -12.53 -6.90 -1.88
N ALA A 21 -12.47 -6.93 -3.21
CA ALA A 21 -13.27 -7.84 -4.05
C ALA A 21 -12.80 -9.31 -3.92
N ALA A 22 -11.49 -9.52 -3.92
CA ALA A 22 -10.86 -10.83 -3.90
C ALA A 22 -9.72 -10.91 -2.85
N PRO A 23 -10.05 -11.03 -1.55
CA PRO A 23 -9.05 -11.06 -0.46
C PRO A 23 -7.96 -12.13 -0.62
N LYS A 24 -8.27 -13.22 -1.33
CA LYS A 24 -7.33 -14.30 -1.67
C LYS A 24 -6.07 -13.80 -2.38
N VAL A 25 -6.12 -12.65 -3.05
CA VAL A 25 -4.98 -12.01 -3.72
C VAL A 25 -3.85 -11.69 -2.73
N LEU A 26 -4.17 -11.34 -1.48
CA LEU A 26 -3.17 -11.12 -0.42
C LEU A 26 -3.00 -12.32 0.50
N ILE A 27 -4.11 -12.98 0.87
CA ILE A 27 -4.10 -14.10 1.83
C ILE A 27 -3.20 -15.24 1.34
N LYS A 28 -3.32 -15.63 0.06
CA LYS A 28 -2.57 -16.77 -0.49
C LYS A 28 -1.06 -16.50 -0.54
N PRO A 29 -0.54 -15.37 -1.06
CA PRO A 29 0.88 -15.04 -0.96
C PRO A 29 1.40 -14.96 0.47
N CYS A 30 0.57 -14.55 1.43
CA CYS A 30 0.95 -14.53 2.85
C CYS A 30 0.96 -15.91 3.52
N GLY A 31 0.50 -16.97 2.83
CA GLY A 31 0.39 -18.31 3.42
C GLY A 31 -0.58 -18.38 4.60
N LEU A 32 -1.52 -17.42 4.69
CA LEU A 32 -2.51 -17.37 5.74
C LEU A 32 -3.68 -18.31 5.41
N GLU A 33 -4.33 -18.82 6.45
CA GLU A 33 -5.61 -19.51 6.29
C GLU A 33 -6.66 -18.56 5.70
N ASP A 34 -7.42 -19.05 4.72
CA ASP A 34 -8.53 -18.31 4.12
C ASP A 34 -9.82 -18.45 4.95
N SER A 35 -9.84 -17.77 6.09
CA SER A 35 -10.95 -17.75 7.04
C SER A 35 -11.76 -16.45 6.94
N ALA A 36 -12.93 -16.40 7.60
CA ALA A 36 -13.72 -15.16 7.66
C ALA A 36 -12.91 -14.01 8.29
N GLY A 37 -12.12 -14.27 9.33
CA GLY A 37 -11.30 -13.28 10.01
C GLY A 37 -10.21 -12.69 9.11
N THR A 38 -9.45 -13.53 8.40
CA THR A 38 -8.39 -13.05 7.51
C THR A 38 -8.97 -12.29 6.32
N ARG A 39 -10.10 -12.76 5.74
CA ARG A 39 -10.84 -12.01 4.71
C ARG A 39 -11.29 -10.63 5.20
N THR A 40 -11.84 -10.53 6.41
CA THR A 40 -12.28 -9.25 6.99
C THR A 40 -11.11 -8.28 7.15
N LEU A 41 -9.99 -8.74 7.72
CA LEU A 41 -8.80 -7.90 7.88
C LEU A 41 -8.20 -7.48 6.53
N THR A 42 -8.12 -8.38 5.55
CA THR A 42 -7.65 -8.03 4.20
C THR A 42 -8.55 -6.99 3.53
N ARG A 43 -9.87 -7.07 3.70
CA ARG A 43 -10.79 -6.04 3.19
C ARG A 43 -10.62 -4.70 3.91
N ALA A 44 -10.37 -4.71 5.23
CA ALA A 44 -10.10 -3.50 5.98
C ALA A 44 -8.81 -2.81 5.52
N ILE A 45 -7.74 -3.56 5.29
CA ILE A 45 -6.49 -3.07 4.70
C ILE A 45 -6.78 -2.48 3.31
N GLY A 46 -7.48 -3.23 2.44
CA GLY A 46 -7.86 -2.76 1.11
C GLY A 46 -8.69 -1.47 1.14
N ALA A 47 -9.64 -1.33 2.07
CA ALA A 47 -10.45 -0.11 2.22
C ALA A 47 -9.60 1.10 2.63
N ARG A 48 -8.74 0.94 3.64
CA ARG A 48 -7.78 1.95 4.11
C ARG A 48 -6.90 2.42 2.95
N ASP A 49 -6.30 1.47 2.24
CA ASP A 49 -5.32 1.75 1.20
C ASP A 49 -5.97 2.33 -0.06
N THR A 50 -7.21 1.94 -0.36
CA THR A 50 -8.04 2.59 -1.39
C THR A 50 -8.27 4.06 -1.06
N ALA A 51 -8.68 4.38 0.17
CA ALA A 51 -8.90 5.75 0.59
C ALA A 51 -7.62 6.61 0.49
N ILE A 52 -6.48 6.07 0.94
CA ILE A 52 -5.18 6.77 0.84
C ILE A 52 -4.78 6.96 -0.63
N GLY A 53 -4.91 5.93 -1.47
CA GLY A 53 -4.58 6.01 -2.89
C GLY A 53 -5.44 7.04 -3.63
N LEU A 54 -6.74 7.09 -3.35
CA LEU A 54 -7.63 8.13 -3.88
C LEU A 54 -7.25 9.53 -3.39
N ALA A 55 -6.82 9.68 -2.14
CA ALA A 55 -6.31 10.96 -1.63
C ALA A 55 -5.02 11.40 -2.35
N MET A 56 -4.11 10.47 -2.66
CA MET A 56 -2.91 10.76 -3.46
C MET A 56 -3.23 11.21 -4.90
N ILE A 57 -4.33 10.71 -5.47
CA ILE A 57 -4.82 11.12 -6.79
C ILE A 57 -5.46 12.51 -6.73
N ALA A 58 -6.36 12.73 -5.76
CA ALA A 58 -7.22 13.91 -5.72
C ALA A 58 -6.58 15.14 -5.07
N ALA A 59 -5.64 14.95 -4.14
CA ALA A 59 -5.04 16.07 -3.43
C ALA A 59 -4.20 16.96 -4.38
N PRO A 60 -4.30 18.29 -4.27
CA PRO A 60 -3.44 19.20 -5.04
C PRO A 60 -1.98 19.09 -4.59
N ALA A 61 -1.06 19.60 -5.40
CA ALA A 61 0.35 19.72 -5.05
C ALA A 61 0.53 20.45 -3.71
N GLY A 62 1.48 19.99 -2.89
CA GLY A 62 1.79 20.57 -1.58
C GLY A 62 1.35 19.71 -0.40
N ARG A 63 1.07 20.35 0.75
CA ARG A 63 1.03 19.69 2.05
C ARG A 63 0.01 18.55 2.15
N ALA A 64 -1.17 18.71 1.55
CA ALA A 64 -2.21 17.69 1.57
C ALA A 64 -1.76 16.39 0.87
N ARG A 65 -1.18 16.50 -0.33
CA ARG A 65 -0.64 15.34 -1.07
C ARG A 65 0.57 14.75 -0.35
N GLN A 66 1.45 15.56 0.21
CA GLN A 66 2.58 15.08 1.02
C GLN A 66 2.12 14.23 2.21
N LEU A 67 1.07 14.65 2.92
CA LEU A 67 0.51 13.89 4.04
C LEU A 67 -0.13 12.57 3.58
N ALA A 68 -0.86 12.58 2.47
CA ALA A 68 -1.41 11.36 1.88
C ALA A 68 -0.31 10.36 1.49
N THR A 69 0.74 10.84 0.81
CA THR A 69 1.91 10.02 0.48
C THR A 69 2.64 9.51 1.72
N ALA A 70 2.84 10.35 2.74
CA ALA A 70 3.46 9.94 4.00
C ALA A 70 2.63 8.85 4.70
N ALA A 71 1.30 8.98 4.73
CA ALA A 71 0.41 7.96 5.28
C ALA A 71 0.54 6.61 4.54
N ARG A 72 0.67 6.64 3.21
CA ARG A 72 0.94 5.44 2.40
C ARG A 72 2.27 4.78 2.79
N VAL A 73 3.35 5.56 2.83
CA VAL A 73 4.70 5.07 3.21
C VAL A 73 4.67 4.43 4.59
N VAL A 74 4.06 5.11 5.57
CA VAL A 74 3.93 4.58 6.94
C VAL A 74 3.10 3.30 6.97
N ALA A 75 2.00 3.23 6.21
CA ALA A 75 1.18 2.02 6.11
C ALA A 75 1.98 0.85 5.53
N ASP A 76 2.68 1.05 4.41
CA ASP A 76 3.48 0.01 3.75
C ASP A 76 4.59 -0.55 4.65
N TRP A 77 5.31 0.34 5.35
CA TRP A 77 6.38 -0.08 6.26
C TRP A 77 5.84 -0.70 7.55
N SER A 78 4.67 -0.25 8.03
CA SER A 78 3.99 -0.91 9.14
C SER A 78 3.55 -2.33 8.76
N ASP A 79 3.00 -2.50 7.56
CA ASP A 79 2.61 -3.81 7.04
C ASP A 79 3.84 -4.72 6.88
N ALA A 80 4.97 -4.19 6.39
CA ALA A 80 6.23 -4.92 6.33
C ALA A 80 6.70 -5.37 7.72
N ALA A 81 6.63 -4.50 8.74
CA ALA A 81 7.00 -4.85 10.11
C ALA A 81 6.06 -5.90 10.72
N VAL A 82 4.74 -5.71 10.60
CA VAL A 82 3.72 -6.60 11.15
C VAL A 82 3.76 -7.97 10.48
N PHE A 83 3.81 -8.04 9.15
CA PHE A 83 3.93 -9.32 8.44
C PHE A 83 5.31 -9.97 8.66
N GLY A 84 6.37 -9.17 8.81
CA GLY A 84 7.70 -9.66 9.17
C GLY A 84 7.75 -10.35 10.53
N ALA A 85 7.02 -9.82 11.51
CA ALA A 85 6.90 -10.41 12.84
C ALA A 85 5.92 -11.61 12.88
N GLY A 86 4.80 -11.52 12.15
CA GLY A 86 3.67 -12.45 12.29
C GLY A 86 3.67 -13.64 11.34
N LEU A 87 4.25 -13.55 10.13
CA LEU A 87 4.14 -14.64 9.14
C LEU A 87 5.10 -15.78 9.42
N ALA A 88 4.58 -17.01 9.36
CA ALA A 88 5.38 -18.23 9.38
C ALA A 88 6.02 -18.50 8.01
N GLY A 89 7.17 -19.20 8.01
CA GLY A 89 7.88 -19.57 6.79
C GLY A 89 8.76 -18.44 6.24
N ARG A 90 10.09 -18.65 6.25
CA ARG A 90 11.08 -17.64 5.83
C ARG A 90 10.87 -17.14 4.41
N GLY A 91 10.58 -18.02 3.45
CA GLY A 91 10.39 -17.65 2.04
C GLY A 91 9.16 -16.76 1.81
N THR A 92 8.03 -17.10 2.44
CA THR A 92 6.80 -16.31 2.39
C THR A 92 7.01 -14.93 3.03
N ARG A 93 7.59 -14.92 4.23
CA ARG A 93 7.91 -13.69 4.96
C ARG A 93 8.78 -12.75 4.13
N THR A 94 9.91 -13.21 3.59
CA THR A 94 10.81 -12.35 2.82
C THR A 94 10.13 -11.74 1.59
N LYS A 95 9.27 -12.50 0.90
CA LYS A 95 8.54 -12.00 -0.26
C LYS A 95 7.53 -10.92 0.12
N VAL A 96 6.71 -11.16 1.15
CA VAL A 96 5.68 -10.21 1.58
C VAL A 96 6.32 -8.95 2.16
N VAL A 97 7.33 -9.10 3.02
CA VAL A 97 8.08 -7.98 3.59
C VAL A 97 8.77 -7.17 2.50
N GLY A 98 9.44 -7.84 1.55
CA GLY A 98 10.10 -7.18 0.44
C GLY A 98 9.13 -6.40 -0.45
N PHE A 99 7.96 -6.98 -0.74
CA PHE A 99 6.92 -6.31 -1.51
C PHE A 99 6.41 -5.05 -0.81
N ALA A 100 6.04 -5.16 0.47
CA ALA A 100 5.56 -4.01 1.25
C ALA A 100 6.63 -2.93 1.41
N ALA A 101 7.87 -3.30 1.75
CA ALA A 101 8.98 -2.35 1.87
C ALA A 101 9.27 -1.62 0.55
N ALA A 102 9.27 -2.34 -0.57
CA ALA A 102 9.46 -1.76 -1.90
C ALA A 102 8.32 -0.81 -2.29
N TRP A 103 7.08 -1.13 -1.96
CA TRP A 103 5.93 -0.25 -2.24
C TRP A 103 6.00 1.06 -1.43
N GLY A 104 6.40 0.97 -0.16
CA GLY A 104 6.64 2.15 0.67
C GLY A 104 7.78 3.01 0.13
N ALA A 105 8.88 2.39 -0.30
CA ALA A 105 9.99 3.11 -0.94
C ALA A 105 9.57 3.78 -2.26
N LEU A 106 8.79 3.09 -3.09
CA LEU A 106 8.24 3.63 -4.34
C LEU A 106 7.36 4.85 -4.08
N SER A 107 6.47 4.76 -3.09
CA SER A 107 5.58 5.87 -2.70
C SER A 107 6.38 7.08 -2.19
N LEU A 108 7.41 6.85 -1.38
CA LEU A 108 8.30 7.90 -0.91
C LEU A 108 9.04 8.58 -2.07
N LEU A 109 9.64 7.78 -2.96
CA LEU A 109 10.38 8.30 -4.11
C LEU A 109 9.49 9.10 -5.04
N ALA A 110 8.27 8.64 -5.31
CA ALA A 110 7.29 9.38 -6.11
C ALA A 110 6.98 10.77 -5.50
N GLY A 111 6.73 10.82 -4.19
CA GLY A 111 6.50 12.08 -3.48
C GLY A 111 7.70 13.04 -3.55
N VAL A 112 8.91 12.54 -3.28
CA VAL A 112 10.14 13.35 -3.32
C VAL A 112 10.44 13.87 -4.72
N LEU A 113 10.23 13.04 -5.76
CA LEU A 113 10.49 13.43 -7.14
C LEU A 113 9.48 14.44 -7.68
N ASP A 114 8.20 14.33 -7.29
CA ASP A 114 7.20 15.34 -7.64
C ASP A 114 7.45 16.66 -6.91
N GLU A 115 7.80 16.63 -5.63
CA GLU A 115 8.14 17.84 -4.86
C GLU A 115 9.35 18.58 -5.48
N ARG A 116 10.42 17.84 -5.83
CA ARG A 116 11.59 18.41 -6.52
C ARG A 116 11.26 19.00 -7.89
N ALA A 117 10.20 18.53 -8.53
CA ALA A 117 9.76 19.02 -9.82
C ALA A 117 8.65 20.08 -9.72
N GLY A 118 8.27 20.51 -8.51
CA GLY A 118 7.20 21.47 -8.28
C GLY A 118 5.81 20.97 -8.68
N ARG A 119 5.56 19.65 -8.57
CA ARG A 119 4.32 18.98 -9.01
C ARG A 119 3.41 18.51 -7.90
#